data_AF-A0AB37KIW3-F1
#
_entry.id   AF-A0AB37KIW3-F1
#
_cell.length_a   1.000
_cell.length_b   1.000
_cell.length_c   1.000
_cell.angle_alpha   90.00
_cell.angle_beta   90.00
_cell.angle_gamma   90.00
#
_symmetry.space_group_name_H-M   'P 1'
#
loop_
_entity.id
_entity.type
_entity.pdbx_description
1 polymer ?
#
loop_
_entity_poly.entity_id
_entity_poly.type
_entity_poly.pdbx_seq_one_letter_code
_entity_poly.pdbx_strand_id
1 'polypeptide(L)'
;MMTYEDMQKQIDQYNWDDVFEFVKNLLNEPLCDLALAIKIFYLGDGYGFLINGNSCQNAWNTLMQKLYQDILAGKYKNNHPYEIPLTKVQVYKMKKMNIPPVFYEGYEGD
;
A
#
# COMPACT_ATOMS: atom_id res chain seq x y z
N MET A 1 -5.93 -23.22 5.80
CA MET A 1 -5.92 -22.21 4.72
C MET A 1 -5.95 -20.86 5.42
N MET A 2 -5.08 -19.92 5.05
CA MET A 2 -5.10 -18.57 5.61
C MET A 2 -6.39 -17.86 5.13
N THR A 3 -7.08 -17.17 6.03
CA THR A 3 -8.25 -16.35 5.67
C THR A 3 -7.85 -14.88 5.45
N TYR A 4 -8.75 -14.08 4.87
CA TYR A 4 -8.53 -12.64 4.75
C TYR A 4 -8.37 -11.96 6.11
N GLU A 5 -9.19 -12.36 7.10
CA GLU A 5 -9.10 -11.87 8.48
C GLU A 5 -7.75 -12.24 9.12
N ASP A 6 -7.25 -13.45 8.88
CA ASP A 6 -5.92 -13.86 9.36
C ASP A 6 -4.82 -12.99 8.76
N MET A 7 -4.92 -12.67 7.46
CA MET A 7 -3.94 -11.83 6.76
C MET A 7 -3.98 -10.39 7.28
N GLN A 8 -5.18 -9.84 7.47
CA GLN A 8 -5.37 -8.50 8.03
C GLN A 8 -4.82 -8.41 9.46
N LYS A 9 -5.12 -9.41 10.30
CA LYS A 9 -4.60 -9.49 11.67
C LYS A 9 -3.07 -9.60 11.71
N GLN A 10 -2.47 -10.36 10.79
CA GLN A 10 -1.02 -10.41 10.66
C GLN A 10 -0.44 -9.03 10.34
N ILE A 11 -1.01 -8.29 9.39
CA ILE A 11 -0.57 -6.93 9.05
C ILE A 11 -0.67 -5.98 10.25
N ASP A 12 -1.76 -6.08 11.02
CA ASP A 12 -2.04 -5.20 12.15
C ASP A 12 -1.18 -5.46 13.40
N GLN A 13 -0.78 -6.71 13.62
CA GLN A 13 -0.08 -7.13 14.84
C GLN A 13 1.43 -7.30 14.65
N TYR A 14 1.93 -7.21 13.41
CA TYR A 14 3.34 -7.42 13.14
C TYR A 14 4.22 -6.26 13.61
N ASN A 15 5.42 -6.57 14.12
CA ASN A 15 6.41 -5.54 14.43
C ASN A 15 7.08 -5.06 13.14
N TRP A 16 6.95 -3.77 12.81
CA TRP A 16 7.41 -3.22 11.55
C TRP A 16 8.93 -2.98 11.43
N ASP A 17 9.72 -3.46 12.41
CA ASP A 17 11.19 -3.28 12.43
C ASP A 17 11.97 -4.26 11.53
N ASP A 18 11.44 -5.46 11.24
CA ASP A 18 12.07 -6.46 10.35
C ASP A 18 11.06 -7.09 9.38
N VAL A 19 10.51 -6.24 8.49
CA VAL A 19 9.31 -6.54 7.70
C VAL A 19 9.55 -6.98 6.27
N PHE A 20 10.78 -6.92 5.77
CA PHE A 20 11.01 -6.99 4.33
C PHE A 20 10.46 -8.29 3.70
N GLU A 21 10.84 -9.46 4.21
CA GLU A 21 10.37 -10.74 3.67
C GLU A 21 8.89 -11.00 4.01
N PHE A 22 8.42 -10.55 5.18
CA PHE A 22 7.01 -10.66 5.57
C PHE A 22 6.10 -9.92 4.59
N VAL A 23 6.38 -8.64 4.33
CA VAL A 23 5.62 -7.81 3.39
C VAL A 23 5.70 -8.37 1.97
N LYS A 24 6.90 -8.76 1.53
CA LYS A 24 7.10 -9.36 0.22
C LYS A 24 6.29 -10.64 0.04
N ASN A 25 6.18 -11.49 1.05
CA ASN A 25 5.35 -12.69 0.99
C ASN A 25 3.86 -12.33 0.94
N LEU A 26 3.39 -11.45 1.82
CA LEU A 26 2.00 -10.98 1.83
C LEU A 26 1.56 -10.41 0.47
N LEU A 27 2.39 -9.59 -0.16
CA LEU A 27 2.08 -8.97 -1.46
C LEU A 27 1.97 -9.96 -2.64
N ASN A 28 2.40 -11.20 -2.44
CA ASN A 28 2.29 -12.29 -3.42
C ASN A 28 1.20 -13.32 -3.03
N GLU A 29 0.57 -13.19 -1.87
CA GLU A 29 -0.55 -14.04 -1.49
C GLU A 29 -1.76 -13.77 -2.41
N PRO A 30 -2.45 -14.81 -2.92
CA PRO A 30 -3.63 -14.63 -3.79
C PRO A 30 -4.77 -13.85 -3.14
N LEU A 31 -4.82 -13.84 -1.80
CA LEU A 31 -5.79 -13.11 -1.00
C LEU A 31 -5.46 -11.62 -0.85
N CYS A 32 -4.24 -11.19 -1.23
CA CYS A 32 -3.86 -9.80 -1.20
C CYS A 32 -4.68 -9.03 -2.23
N ASP A 33 -5.59 -8.19 -1.75
CA ASP A 33 -6.43 -7.34 -2.55
C ASP A 33 -5.94 -5.88 -2.47
N LEU A 34 -6.66 -4.98 -3.15
CA LEU A 34 -6.25 -3.58 -3.22
C LEU A 34 -6.26 -2.91 -1.84
N ALA A 35 -7.23 -3.26 -0.98
CA ALA A 35 -7.31 -2.73 0.37
C ALA A 35 -6.06 -3.08 1.20
N LEU A 36 -5.63 -4.35 1.18
CA LEU A 36 -4.42 -4.77 1.89
C LEU A 36 -3.14 -4.20 1.26
N ALA A 37 -3.07 -4.15 -0.07
CA ALA A 37 -1.92 -3.56 -0.78
C ALA A 37 -1.74 -2.07 -0.44
N ILE A 38 -2.84 -1.30 -0.41
CA ILE A 38 -2.85 0.10 0.00
C ILE A 38 -2.47 0.26 1.46
N LYS A 39 -3.00 -0.57 2.36
CA LYS A 39 -2.64 -0.56 3.78
C LYS A 39 -1.14 -0.79 3.99
N ILE A 40 -0.57 -1.82 3.35
CA ILE A 40 0.86 -2.11 3.37
C ILE A 40 1.66 -0.92 2.82
N PHE A 41 1.20 -0.33 1.71
CA PHE A 41 1.87 0.81 1.10
C PHE A 41 1.97 2.00 2.08
N TYR A 42 0.91 2.33 2.82
CA TYR A 42 0.97 3.42 3.80
C TYR A 42 1.72 3.07 5.08
N LEU A 43 1.68 1.82 5.53
CA LEU A 43 2.52 1.35 6.65
C LEU A 43 4.02 1.44 6.31
N GLY A 44 4.36 1.31 5.02
CA GLY A 44 5.72 1.46 4.51
C GLY A 44 6.18 2.88 4.15
N ASP A 45 5.51 3.92 4.67
CA ASP A 45 5.73 5.34 4.32
C ASP A 45 5.48 5.66 2.84
N GLY A 46 4.40 5.13 2.28
CA GLY A 46 3.98 5.39 0.90
C GLY A 46 3.78 6.87 0.56
N TYR A 47 3.36 7.69 1.54
CA TYR A 47 3.28 9.14 1.33
C TYR A 47 4.66 9.77 1.13
N GLY A 48 5.63 9.45 2.00
CA GLY A 48 7.01 9.90 1.84
C GLY A 48 7.61 9.47 0.50
N PHE A 49 7.38 8.21 0.11
CA PHE A 49 7.78 7.67 -1.18
C PHE A 49 7.23 8.48 -2.37
N LEU A 50 5.94 8.82 -2.36
CA LEU A 50 5.30 9.55 -3.47
C LEU A 50 5.74 11.02 -3.56
N ILE A 51 6.03 11.65 -2.43
CA ILE A 51 6.34 13.07 -2.36
C ILE A 51 7.83 13.35 -2.56
N ASN A 52 8.69 12.55 -1.95
CA ASN A 52 10.14 12.76 -1.96
C ASN A 52 10.83 11.96 -3.07
N GLY A 53 10.11 11.02 -3.69
CA GLY A 53 10.65 10.10 -4.69
C GLY A 53 11.55 9.04 -4.07
N ASN A 54 12.05 8.15 -4.93
CA ASN A 54 12.95 7.08 -4.53
C ASN A 54 14.41 7.58 -4.48
N SER A 55 14.75 8.39 -3.48
CA SER A 55 16.09 8.98 -3.35
C SER A 55 17.18 7.99 -2.90
N CYS A 56 16.79 6.86 -2.31
CA CYS A 56 17.71 5.87 -1.75
C CYS A 56 17.51 4.50 -2.40
N GLN A 57 18.50 4.00 -3.12
CA GLN A 57 18.45 2.63 -3.67
C GLN A 57 18.77 1.61 -2.58
N ASN A 58 17.71 1.17 -1.89
CA ASN A 58 17.77 0.03 -0.99
C ASN A 58 16.67 -0.98 -1.34
N ALA A 59 16.76 -2.17 -0.74
CA ALA A 59 15.80 -3.25 -0.98
C ALA A 59 14.36 -2.81 -0.65
N TRP A 60 14.17 -2.08 0.44
CA TRP A 60 12.86 -1.57 0.85
C TRP A 60 12.23 -0.66 -0.21
N ASN A 61 12.95 0.33 -0.69
CA ASN A 61 12.45 1.24 -1.72
C ASN A 61 12.22 0.55 -3.06
N THR A 62 12.97 -0.52 -3.34
CA THR A 62 12.74 -1.37 -4.51
C THR A 62 11.42 -2.14 -4.38
N LEU A 63 11.12 -2.65 -3.18
CA LEU A 63 9.84 -3.29 -2.87
C LEU A 63 8.67 -2.29 -2.96
N MET A 64 8.81 -1.10 -2.38
CA MET A 64 7.81 -0.02 -2.46
C MET A 64 7.57 0.45 -3.90
N GLN A 65 8.64 0.59 -4.69
CA GLN A 65 8.53 0.90 -6.12
C GLN A 65 7.78 -0.20 -6.87
N LYS A 66 8.08 -1.46 -6.61
CA LYS A 66 7.37 -2.59 -7.22
C LYS A 66 5.89 -2.58 -6.82
N LEU A 67 5.59 -2.41 -5.53
CA LEU A 67 4.21 -2.33 -5.02
C LEU A 67 3.43 -1.20 -5.69
N TYR A 68 4.04 -0.02 -5.82
CA TYR A 68 3.45 1.11 -6.54
C TYR A 68 3.09 0.75 -7.99
N GLN A 69 4.01 0.12 -8.73
CA GLN A 69 3.76 -0.29 -10.11
C GLN A 69 2.69 -1.39 -10.21
N ASP A 70 2.72 -2.37 -9.30
CA ASP A 70 1.74 -3.46 -9.23
C ASP A 70 0.31 -2.93 -8.96
N ILE A 71 0.17 -1.94 -8.09
CA ILE A 71 -1.11 -1.24 -7.83
C ILE A 71 -1.60 -0.54 -9.12
N LEU A 72 -0.72 0.20 -9.80
CA LEU A 72 -1.08 0.89 -11.04
C LEU A 72 -1.41 -0.05 -12.19
N ALA A 73 -0.76 -1.22 -12.23
CA ALA A 73 -1.05 -2.26 -13.21
C ALA A 73 -2.37 -2.99 -12.94
N GLY A 74 -3.07 -2.70 -11.84
CA GLY A 74 -4.32 -3.36 -11.47
C GLY A 74 -4.13 -4.83 -11.06
N LYS A 75 -2.94 -5.20 -10.55
CA LYS A 75 -2.65 -6.54 -10.05
C LYS A 75 -3.60 -6.94 -8.92
N TYR A 76 -3.91 -6.00 -8.03
CA TYR A 76 -4.75 -6.19 -6.86
C TYR A 76 -6.21 -5.87 -7.17
N LYS A 77 -7.13 -6.78 -6.85
CA LYS A 77 -8.57 -6.59 -7.09
C LYS A 77 -9.21 -5.75 -5.99
N ASN A 78 -10.26 -5.03 -6.34
CA ASN A 78 -10.96 -4.15 -5.41
C ASN A 78 -12.12 -4.90 -4.72
N ASN A 79 -11.78 -5.76 -3.76
CA ASN A 79 -12.74 -6.68 -3.13
C ASN A 79 -13.30 -6.15 -1.81
N HIS A 80 -12.56 -5.28 -1.11
CA HIS A 80 -12.95 -4.73 0.18
C HIS A 80 -12.79 -3.20 0.19
N PRO A 81 -13.64 -2.48 0.94
CA PRO A 81 -13.50 -1.04 1.14
C PRO A 81 -12.20 -0.72 1.88
N TYR A 82 -11.65 0.46 1.61
CA TYR A 82 -10.47 0.99 2.29
C TYR A 82 -10.48 2.50 2.35
N GLU A 83 -9.93 3.04 3.44
CA GLU A 83 -9.67 4.45 3.60
C GLU A 83 -8.18 4.74 3.40
N ILE A 84 -7.88 5.95 2.93
CA ILE A 84 -6.52 6.43 2.78
C ILE A 84 -6.16 7.25 4.04
N PRO A 85 -5.08 6.90 4.77
CA PRO A 85 -4.71 7.57 6.02
C PRO A 85 -3.98 8.91 5.76
N LEU A 86 -4.62 9.81 5.03
CA LEU A 86 -4.07 11.11 4.64
C LEU A 86 -4.95 12.27 5.11
N THR A 87 -4.28 13.35 5.50
CA THR A 87 -4.95 14.62 5.78
C THR A 87 -5.40 15.31 4.49
N LYS A 88 -6.37 16.24 4.60
CA LYS A 88 -6.83 17.07 3.47
C LYS A 88 -5.69 17.81 2.76
N VAL A 89 -4.69 18.27 3.52
CA VAL A 89 -3.51 18.96 2.97
C VAL A 89 -2.64 18.01 2.15
N GLN A 90 -2.43 16.78 2.61
CA GLN A 90 -1.67 15.77 1.89
C GLN A 90 -2.38 15.37 0.59
N VAL A 91 -3.70 15.14 0.64
CA VAL A 91 -4.52 14.85 -0.56
C VAL A 91 -4.43 16.00 -1.57
N TYR A 92 -4.54 17.25 -1.12
CA TYR A 92 -4.39 18.42 -2.00
C TYR A 92 -3.00 18.46 -2.69
N LYS A 93 -1.93 18.16 -1.94
CA LYS A 93 -0.58 18.09 -2.48
C LYS A 93 -0.44 17.00 -3.54
N MET A 94 -0.99 15.81 -3.29
CA MET A 94 -0.95 14.68 -4.22
C MET A 94 -1.69 14.99 -5.52
N LYS A 95 -2.86 15.63 -5.44
CA LYS A 95 -3.60 16.11 -6.61
C LYS A 95 -2.76 17.10 -7.44
N LYS A 96 -2.09 18.05 -6.79
CA LYS A 96 -1.21 19.03 -7.47
C LYS A 96 -0.02 18.37 -8.17
N MET A 97 0.46 17.24 -7.65
CA MET A 97 1.56 16.47 -8.22
C MET A 97 1.13 15.45 -9.28
N ASN A 98 -0.17 15.42 -9.65
CA ASN A 98 -0.75 14.43 -10.56
C ASN A 98 -0.48 12.98 -10.11
N ILE A 99 -0.47 12.73 -8.81
CA ILE A 99 -0.43 11.36 -8.29
C ILE A 99 -1.73 10.64 -8.69
N PRO A 100 -1.71 9.35 -9.00
CA PRO A 100 -2.92 8.61 -9.35
C PRO A 100 -3.95 8.56 -8.18
N PRO A 101 -5.26 8.67 -8.48
CA PRO A 101 -6.30 8.79 -7.44
C PRO A 101 -6.44 7.58 -6.50
N VAL A 102 -6.02 6.39 -6.94
CA VAL A 102 -6.00 5.17 -6.11
C VAL A 102 -5.21 5.36 -4.79
N PHE A 103 -4.28 6.32 -4.76
CA PHE A 103 -3.49 6.68 -3.59
C PHE A 103 -4.06 7.85 -2.76
N TYR A 104 -5.28 8.34 -3.03
CA TYR A 104 -5.86 9.39 -2.17
C TYR A 104 -7.40 9.44 -2.11
N GLU A 105 -8.13 8.67 -2.91
CA GLU A 105 -9.60 8.70 -2.92
C GLU A 105 -10.26 7.65 -2.03
N GLY A 106 -9.56 6.55 -1.71
CA GLY A 106 -10.17 5.42 -1.00
C GLY A 106 -11.15 4.64 -1.87
N TYR A 107 -11.84 3.68 -1.29
CA TYR A 107 -12.92 2.92 -1.92
C TYR A 107 -13.97 2.52 -0.88
N GLU A 108 -15.24 2.79 -1.17
CA GLU A 108 -16.34 2.55 -0.23
C GLU A 108 -17.01 1.18 -0.39
N GLY A 109 -16.60 0.37 -1.38
CA GLY A 109 -17.33 -0.83 -1.76
C GLY A 109 -18.45 -0.53 -2.76
N ASP A 110 -18.95 -1.57 -3.42
CA ASP A 110 -20.22 -1.54 -4.18
C ASP A 110 -21.37 -2.03 -3.30
#